data_AF-A0AAN8NWC1-F1
#
_entry.id   AF-A0AAN8NWC1-F1
#
_cell.length_a   1.000
_cell.length_b   1.000
_cell.length_c   1.000
_cell.angle_alpha   90.00
_cell.angle_beta   90.00
_cell.angle_gamma   90.00
#
_symmetry.space_group_name_H-M   'P 1'
#
loop_
_entity.id
_entity.type
_entity.pdbx_description
1 polymer ?
#
loop_
_entity_poly.entity_id
_entity_poly.type
_entity_poly.pdbx_seq_one_letter_code
_entity_poly.pdbx_strand_id
1 'polypeptide(L)'
;MAQLRRKAERMKKIELAGTLDEVMMEEIREYKETLTCSSCKVKRKDAVLSKCFHVFCWDCLRTRYETRQRKCPKCNAAFGANDYHRLYLS
;
A
#
# COMPACT_ATOMS: atom_id res chain seq x y z
N MET A 1 -4.17 -3.26 20.79
CA MET A 1 -3.80 -1.82 20.70
C MET A 1 -4.24 -1.15 19.39
N ALA A 2 -3.98 -1.71 18.20
CA ALA A 2 -4.34 -1.09 16.92
C ALA A 2 -5.86 -0.87 16.72
N GLN A 3 -6.71 -1.84 17.06
CA GLN A 3 -8.17 -1.71 16.95
C GLN A 3 -8.77 -0.62 17.85
N LEU A 4 -8.25 -0.45 19.07
CA LEU A 4 -8.73 0.58 20.00
C LEU A 4 -8.37 1.99 19.51
N ARG A 5 -7.15 2.18 19.00
CA ARG A 5 -6.73 3.45 18.38
C ARG A 5 -7.61 3.81 17.18
N ARG A 6 -7.90 2.83 16.32
CA ARG A 6 -8.74 3.04 15.14
C ARG A 6 -10.18 3.44 15.48
N LYS A 7 -10.76 2.82 16.53
CA LYS A 7 -12.09 3.22 17.04
C LYS A 7 -12.07 4.65 17.58
N ALA A 8 -11.03 5.04 18.32
CA ALA A 8 -10.90 6.40 18.84
C ALA A 8 -10.74 7.44 17.71
N GLU A 9 -9.93 7.15 16.68
CA GLU A 9 -9.79 8.01 15.49
C GLU A 9 -11.11 8.14 14.73
N ARG A 10 -11.87 7.04 14.59
CA ARG A 10 -13.19 7.07 13.96
C ARG A 10 -14.18 7.96 14.71
N MET A 11 -14.23 7.86 16.05
CA MET A 11 -15.10 8.73 16.86
C MET A 11 -14.75 10.20 16.67
N LYS A 12 -13.46 10.56 16.66
CA LYS A 12 -13.01 11.93 16.37
C LYS A 12 -13.40 12.40 14.98
N LYS A 13 -13.32 11.52 13.96
CA LYS A 13 -13.77 11.86 12.60
C LYS A 13 -15.27 12.10 12.54
N ILE A 14 -16.07 11.34 13.28
CA ILE A 14 -17.52 11.54 13.37
C ILE A 14 -17.86 12.87 14.04
N GLU A 15 -17.13 13.26 15.08
CA GLU A 15 -17.32 14.57 15.73
C GLU A 15 -16.96 15.76 14.81
N LEU A 16 -16.00 15.57 13.90
CA LEU A 16 -15.48 16.63 13.03
C LEU A 16 -16.20 16.70 11.66
N ALA A 17 -16.79 15.60 11.20
CA ALA A 17 -17.45 15.52 9.89
C ALA A 17 -18.91 16.02 9.95
N GLY A 18 -19.39 16.56 8.83
CA GLY A 18 -20.77 17.06 8.75
C GLY A 18 -21.80 15.94 8.69
N THR A 19 -21.42 14.77 8.16
CA THR A 19 -22.31 13.60 8.01
C THR A 19 -21.59 12.27 8.22
N LEU A 20 -22.34 11.21 8.54
CA LEU A 20 -21.80 9.85 8.62
C LEU A 20 -21.30 9.33 7.27
N ASP A 21 -21.93 9.76 6.17
CA ASP A 21 -21.56 9.36 4.81
C ASP A 21 -20.16 9.89 4.44
N GLU A 22 -19.83 11.12 4.82
CA GLU A 22 -18.49 11.68 4.64
C GLU A 22 -17.42 10.86 5.35
N VAL A 23 -17.67 10.47 6.60
CA VAL A 23 -16.76 9.62 7.37
C VAL A 23 -16.57 8.27 6.67
N MET A 24 -17.66 7.66 6.22
CA MET A 24 -17.61 6.36 5.54
C MET A 24 -16.86 6.44 4.20
N MET A 25 -17.09 7.49 3.40
CA MET A 25 -16.36 7.70 2.15
C MET A 25 -14.87 7.91 2.37
N GLU A 26 -14.49 8.65 3.42
CA GLU A 26 -13.09 8.88 3.78
C GLU A 26 -12.41 7.58 4.25
N GLU A 27 -13.09 6.75 5.04
CA GLU A 27 -12.60 5.42 5.41
C GLU A 27 -12.35 4.56 4.16
N ILE A 28 -13.31 4.52 3.23
CA ILE A 28 -13.16 3.80 1.95
C ILE A 28 -11.93 4.31 1.18
N ARG A 29 -11.72 5.63 1.15
CA ARG A 29 -10.57 6.26 0.49
C ARG A 29 -9.25 5.81 1.11
N GLU A 30 -9.13 5.84 2.43
CA GLU A 30 -7.93 5.41 3.16
C GLU A 30 -7.60 3.93 2.94
N TYR A 31 -8.61 3.05 2.94
CA TYR A 31 -8.42 1.64 2.63
C TYR A 31 -7.96 1.43 1.19
N LYS A 32 -8.58 2.12 0.22
CA LYS A 32 -8.16 2.07 -1.18
C LYS A 32 -6.71 2.54 -1.35
N GLU A 33 -6.34 3.64 -0.70
CA GLU A 33 -4.98 4.18 -0.72
C GLU A 33 -3.97 3.18 -0.14
N THR A 34 -4.30 2.55 0.99
CA THR A 34 -3.47 1.53 1.63
C THR A 34 -3.24 0.31 0.73
N LEU A 35 -4.23 -0.09 -0.06
CA LEU A 35 -4.14 -1.22 -1.00
C LEU A 35 -3.55 -0.85 -2.36
N THR A 36 -3.33 0.45 -2.62
CA THR A 36 -2.77 0.94 -3.88
C THR A 36 -1.25 0.94 -3.83
N CYS A 37 -0.61 0.56 -4.94
CA CYS A 37 0.84 0.55 -5.10
C CYS A 37 1.38 1.97 -4.89
N SER A 38 2.27 2.14 -3.91
CA SER A 38 2.86 3.45 -3.61
C SER A 38 3.84 3.96 -4.67
N SER A 39 4.31 3.08 -5.58
CA SER A 39 5.24 3.48 -6.65
C SER A 39 4.53 4.12 -7.85
N CYS A 40 3.35 3.64 -8.24
CA CYS A 40 2.59 4.24 -9.36
C CYS A 40 1.35 4.99 -8.92
N LYS A 41 0.86 4.77 -7.68
CA LYS A 41 -0.38 5.33 -7.13
C LYS A 41 -1.63 5.02 -7.97
N VAL A 42 -1.59 3.97 -8.80
CA VAL A 42 -2.66 3.60 -9.73
C VAL A 42 -3.10 2.15 -9.53
N LYS A 43 -2.17 1.19 -9.64
CA LYS A 43 -2.49 -0.24 -9.59
C LYS A 43 -2.57 -0.72 -8.14
N ARG A 44 -3.37 -1.76 -7.88
CA ARG A 44 -3.37 -2.46 -6.58
C ARG A 44 -2.02 -3.14 -6.32
N LYS A 45 -1.73 -3.31 -5.04
CA LYS A 45 -0.61 -4.10 -4.55
C LYS A 45 -0.83 -5.59 -4.86
N ASP A 46 0.10 -6.20 -5.60
CA ASP A 46 0.06 -7.61 -6.01
C ASP A 46 1.47 -8.23 -6.13
N ALA A 47 2.51 -7.59 -5.58
CA ALA A 47 3.86 -8.16 -5.52
C ALA A 47 4.67 -7.70 -4.30
N VAL A 48 5.50 -8.58 -3.75
CA VAL A 48 6.38 -8.33 -2.58
C VAL A 48 7.84 -8.49 -2.96
N LEU A 49 8.69 -7.66 -2.36
CA LEU A 49 10.13 -7.87 -2.34
C LEU A 49 10.53 -8.76 -1.15
N SER A 50 11.14 -9.91 -1.39
CA SER A 50 11.48 -10.88 -0.33
C SER A 50 12.60 -10.40 0.61
N LYS A 51 13.44 -9.46 0.16
CA LYS A 51 14.56 -8.91 0.95
C LYS A 51 14.14 -7.89 2.00
N CYS A 52 13.06 -7.15 1.77
CA CYS A 52 12.64 -6.05 2.65
C CYS A 52 11.13 -6.03 2.94
N PHE A 53 10.39 -7.00 2.42
CA PHE A 53 8.94 -7.20 2.60
C PHE A 53 8.06 -6.01 2.22
N HIS A 54 8.59 -5.07 1.45
CA HIS A 54 7.78 -3.98 0.91
C HIS A 54 6.97 -4.45 -0.31
N VAL A 55 5.71 -4.01 -0.34
CA VAL A 55 4.70 -4.46 -1.31
C VAL A 55 4.37 -3.35 -2.30
N PHE A 56 4.36 -3.69 -3.59
CA PHE A 56 4.06 -2.81 -4.72
C PHE A 56 3.18 -3.57 -5.73
N CYS A 57 2.95 -3.00 -6.91
CA CYS A 57 2.40 -3.77 -8.01
C CYS A 57 3.51 -4.49 -8.80
N TRP A 58 3.17 -5.63 -9.37
CA TRP A 58 4.04 -6.48 -10.19
C TRP A 58 4.69 -5.68 -11.32
N ASP A 59 3.89 -4.87 -12.02
CA ASP A 59 4.38 -4.09 -13.15
C ASP A 59 5.46 -3.10 -12.74
N CYS A 60 5.32 -2.41 -11.58
CA CYS A 60 6.36 -1.51 -11.09
C CYS A 60 7.65 -2.24 -10.73
N LEU A 61 7.57 -3.42 -10.12
CA LEU A 61 8.77 -4.19 -9.78
C LEU A 61 9.44 -4.78 -11.02
N ARG A 62 8.65 -5.32 -11.95
CA ARG A 62 9.13 -5.85 -13.23
C ARG A 62 9.80 -4.78 -14.07
N THR A 63 9.17 -3.61 -14.26
CA THR A 63 9.77 -2.50 -15.02
C THR A 63 11.09 -2.04 -14.38
N ARG A 64 11.17 -1.94 -13.05
CA ARG A 64 12.41 -1.60 -12.35
C ARG A 64 13.51 -2.64 -12.55
N TYR A 65 13.15 -3.92 -12.55
CA TYR A 65 14.10 -5.00 -12.80
C TYR A 65 14.65 -4.95 -14.24
N GLU A 66 13.77 -4.82 -15.24
CA GLU A 66 14.10 -4.75 -16.67
C GLU A 66 14.95 -3.51 -17.00
N THR A 67 14.64 -2.35 -16.41
CA THR A 67 15.38 -1.08 -16.57
C THR A 67 16.63 -0.96 -15.70
N ARG A 68 17.04 -2.05 -15.03
CA ARG A 68 18.21 -2.12 -14.13
C ARG A 68 18.14 -1.18 -12.90
N GLN A 69 16.97 -0.65 -12.56
CA GLN A 69 16.70 0.11 -11.34
C GLN A 69 16.35 -0.82 -10.16
N ARG A 70 17.22 -1.80 -9.92
CA ARG A 70 17.02 -2.96 -9.02
C ARG A 70 17.12 -2.62 -7.52
N LYS A 71 16.45 -1.54 -7.10
CA LYS A 71 16.36 -1.08 -5.71
C LYS A 71 14.90 -0.84 -5.31
N CYS A 72 14.56 -1.21 -4.09
CA CYS A 72 13.24 -1.03 -3.51
C CYS A 72 12.82 0.45 -3.57
N PRO A 73 11.63 0.78 -4.12
CA PRO A 73 11.13 2.16 -4.18
C PRO A 73 11.00 2.85 -2.81
N LYS A 74 10.88 2.09 -1.71
CA LYS A 74 10.63 2.62 -0.37
C LYS A 74 11.88 2.71 0.52
N CYS A 75 12.74 1.70 0.49
CA CYS A 75 13.90 1.62 1.41
C CYS A 75 15.24 1.48 0.69
N ASN A 76 15.25 1.53 -0.64
CA ASN A 76 16.45 1.44 -1.47
C ASN A 76 17.25 0.12 -1.38
N ALA A 77 16.75 -0.89 -0.65
CA ALA A 77 17.32 -2.23 -0.61
C ALA A 77 17.43 -2.84 -2.02
N ALA A 78 18.59 -3.42 -2.36
CA ALA A 78 18.79 -4.08 -3.64
C ALA A 78 17.96 -5.37 -3.75
N PHE A 79 17.52 -5.72 -4.96
CA PHE A 79 16.77 -6.96 -5.23
C PHE A 79 17.13 -7.55 -6.61
N GLY A 80 17.20 -8.88 -6.71
CA GLY A 80 17.47 -9.63 -7.94
C GLY A 80 16.23 -10.29 -8.56
N ALA A 81 16.45 -11.16 -9.55
CA ALA A 81 15.41 -11.87 -10.29
C ALA A 81 14.49 -12.71 -9.39
N ASN A 82 15.08 -13.29 -8.33
CA ASN A 82 14.41 -14.21 -7.41
C ASN A 82 13.95 -13.50 -6.12
N ASP A 83 13.98 -12.16 -6.10
CA ASP A 83 13.67 -11.38 -4.90
C ASP A 83 12.35 -10.61 -5.00
N TYR A 84 11.56 -10.82 -6.05
CA TYR A 84 10.22 -10.26 -6.20
C TYR A 84 9.22 -11.31 -6.67
N HIS A 85 8.10 -11.42 -5.98
CA HIS A 85 7.09 -12.45 -6.23
C HIS A 85 5.69 -11.87 -6.23
N ARG A 86 4.78 -12.51 -6.98
CA ARG A 86 3.36 -12.19 -6.91
C ARG A 86 2.79 -12.54 -5.54
N LEU A 87 1.81 -11.76 -5.11
CA LEU A 87 0.96 -12.05 -3.96
C LEU A 87 -0.47 -11.64 -4.25
N TYR A 88 -1.40 -12.22 -3.51
CA TYR A 88 -2.82 -11.94 -3.63
C TYR A 88 -3.35 -11.44 -2.30
N LEU A 89 -3.87 -10.22 -2.27
CA LEU A 89 -4.55 -9.64 -1.11
C LEU A 89 -6.05 -9.85 -1.29
N SER A 90 -6.68 -10.50 -0.30
CA SER A 90 -8.13 -10.73 -0.20
C SER A 90 -8.76 -9.75 0.78
#